data_AF-A0AA36F2N5-F1
#
_entry.id   AF-A0AA36F2N5-F1
#
_cell.length_a   1.000
_cell.length_b   1.000
_cell.length_c   1.000
_cell.angle_alpha   90.00
_cell.angle_beta   90.00
_cell.angle_gamma   90.00
#
_symmetry.space_group_name_H-M   'P 1'
#
loop_
_entity.id
_entity.type
_entity.pdbx_description
1 polymer ?
#
loop_
_entity_poly.entity_id
_entity_poly.type
_entity_poly.pdbx_seq_one_letter_code
_entity_poly.pdbx_strand_id
1 'polypeptide(L)'
;MLTLSICRYCYRKCGLRALFGNVRISGFGVEQLRDEDFDTYWQSDGPQPHLVNVQFRRKTIIQDICLYTNYKADESYTPNRISIRAGNNFHDLVELEQVELIEPVGWVRIPLKDSNDKHIRTFMIQLAVLSNHQNGRDTHIRRIKVRSPVMDTSIHPAPKFTSSEMMQYAYFK
;
A
#
# COMPACT_ATOMS: atom_id res chain seq x y z
N MET A 1 29.20 11.52 -17.10
CA MET A 1 29.17 10.65 -15.90
C MET A 1 27.73 10.62 -15.39
N LEU A 2 26.91 9.72 -15.96
CA LEU A 2 25.46 9.62 -15.69
C LEU A 2 25.21 8.33 -14.90
N THR A 3 24.91 8.46 -13.62
CA THR A 3 24.39 7.37 -12.80
C THR A 3 22.87 7.33 -12.96
N LEU A 4 22.42 6.45 -13.86
CA LEU A 4 21.02 6.05 -14.03
C LEU A 4 20.68 5.03 -12.95
N SER A 5 19.91 5.42 -11.95
CA SER A 5 19.09 4.52 -11.13
C SER A 5 18.05 5.33 -10.38
N ILE A 6 16.91 5.54 -11.03
CA ILE A 6 15.71 6.10 -10.38
C ILE A 6 14.61 5.06 -10.52
N CYS A 7 14.66 4.03 -9.67
CA CYS A 7 13.47 3.30 -9.27
C CYS A 7 12.69 4.21 -8.31
N ARG A 8 12.02 5.23 -8.86
CA ARG A 8 11.11 6.09 -8.09
C ARG A 8 9.86 5.28 -7.83
N TYR A 9 9.84 4.66 -6.64
CA TYR A 9 8.67 4.13 -5.94
C TYR A 9 7.39 4.84 -6.39
N CYS A 10 6.35 4.05 -6.67
CA CYS A 10 5.01 4.39 -7.18
C CYS A 10 4.37 5.67 -6.57
N TYR A 11 4.94 6.83 -6.86
CA TYR A 11 4.52 8.16 -6.40
C TYR A 11 4.41 9.15 -7.58
N ARG A 12 5.07 8.88 -8.72
CA ARG A 12 5.10 9.82 -9.86
C ARG A 12 4.30 9.43 -11.10
N LYS A 13 4.08 8.15 -11.41
CA LYS A 13 3.43 7.76 -12.68
C LYS A 13 1.91 7.63 -12.61
N CYS A 14 1.36 7.41 -11.44
CA CYS A 14 -0.05 7.64 -11.20
C CYS A 14 -0.14 8.88 -10.31
N GLY A 15 -0.74 9.97 -10.79
CA GLY A 15 -1.03 11.17 -10.00
C GLY A 15 -2.08 10.91 -8.90
N LEU A 16 -1.93 9.81 -8.16
CA LEU A 16 -2.84 9.30 -7.17
C LEU A 16 -2.54 10.00 -5.84
N ARG A 17 -3.24 11.12 -5.62
CA ARG A 17 -3.64 11.51 -4.27
C ARG A 17 -4.55 10.40 -3.74
N ALA A 18 -3.98 9.43 -3.03
CA ALA A 18 -4.76 8.59 -2.14
C ALA A 18 -5.27 9.48 -1.00
N LEU A 19 -6.59 9.61 -0.88
CA LEU A 19 -7.19 10.23 0.29
C LEU A 19 -7.28 9.16 1.37
N PHE A 20 -6.63 9.41 2.51
CA PHE A 20 -6.73 8.55 3.68
C PHE A 20 -7.83 9.10 4.60
N GLY A 21 -8.88 8.31 4.82
CA GLY A 21 -10.05 8.71 5.60
C GLY A 21 -9.97 8.31 7.08
N ASN A 22 -9.79 9.33 7.93
CA ASN A 22 -10.11 9.56 9.37
C ASN A 22 -9.86 8.47 10.44
N VAL A 23 -8.78 8.62 11.22
CA VAL A 23 -8.80 8.96 12.67
C VAL A 23 -7.64 9.95 12.91
N ARG A 24 -7.94 11.07 13.58
CA ARG A 24 -7.00 12.19 13.81
C ARG A 24 -6.60 12.21 15.29
N ILE A 25 -5.32 11.97 15.57
CA ILE A 25 -4.68 12.36 16.83
C ILE A 25 -3.68 13.47 16.49
N SER A 26 -3.70 14.57 17.24
CA SER A 26 -2.74 15.66 17.08
C SER A 26 -1.31 15.11 17.21
N GLY A 27 -0.53 15.14 16.12
CA GLY A 27 0.87 14.68 16.11
C GLY A 27 1.14 13.29 15.50
N PHE A 28 0.13 12.44 15.27
CA PHE A 28 0.28 11.07 14.72
C PHE A 28 -0.81 10.74 13.68
N GLY A 29 -0.87 11.56 12.63
CA GLY A 29 -1.89 11.48 11.60
C GLY A 29 -1.53 10.58 10.41
N VAL A 30 -2.27 10.77 9.32
CA VAL A 30 -2.05 10.09 8.04
C VAL A 30 -0.66 10.37 7.45
N GLU A 31 -0.06 11.52 7.77
CA GLU A 31 1.21 11.93 7.18
C GLU A 31 2.35 10.97 7.56
N GLN A 32 2.33 10.43 8.78
CA GLN A 32 3.29 9.43 9.26
C GLN A 32 3.22 8.12 8.47
N LEU A 33 2.04 7.74 7.96
CA LEU A 33 1.92 6.54 7.11
C LEU A 33 2.71 6.65 5.80
N ARG A 34 3.08 7.88 5.41
CA ARG A 34 3.62 8.24 4.10
C ARG A 34 5.03 8.78 4.15
N ASP A 35 5.55 9.11 5.33
CA ASP A 35 6.85 9.73 5.47
C ASP A 35 7.99 8.73 5.17
N GLU A 36 9.21 9.27 5.19
CA GLU A 36 10.43 8.47 5.01
C GLU A 36 11.13 8.12 6.32
N ASP A 37 10.45 8.29 7.46
CA ASP A 37 10.95 7.91 8.79
C ASP A 37 10.36 6.56 9.25
N PHE A 38 11.16 5.69 9.88
CA PHE A 38 10.70 4.39 10.39
C PHE A 38 10.33 4.44 11.87
N ASP A 39 10.69 5.53 12.54
CA ASP A 39 10.45 5.75 13.96
C ASP A 39 9.08 6.41 14.19
N THR A 40 8.52 7.05 13.17
CA THR A 40 7.16 7.61 13.18
C THR A 40 6.11 6.55 12.87
N TYR A 41 4.90 6.78 13.36
CA TYR A 41 3.76 5.88 13.15
C TYR A 41 2.43 6.64 13.22
N TRP A 42 1.43 6.08 12.54
CA TRP A 42 0.03 6.36 12.85
C TRP A 42 -0.40 5.48 14.02
N GLN A 43 -1.12 6.06 14.96
CA GLN A 43 -1.75 5.36 16.06
C GLN A 43 -3.28 5.46 15.90
N SER A 44 -3.97 4.33 16.04
CA SER A 44 -5.43 4.34 16.13
C SER A 44 -5.90 4.86 17.48
N ASP A 45 -7.12 5.38 17.52
CA ASP A 45 -7.85 5.67 18.76
C ASP A 45 -9.33 5.40 18.51
N GLY A 46 -9.85 4.32 19.10
CA GLY A 46 -11.23 3.91 18.92
C GLY A 46 -11.49 2.42 19.12
N PRO A 47 -12.73 1.97 18.86
CA PRO A 47 -13.07 0.56 18.88
C PRO A 47 -12.51 -0.17 17.66
N GLN A 48 -12.11 -1.43 17.84
CA GLN A 48 -11.76 -2.32 16.74
C GLN A 48 -13.00 -2.67 15.88
N PRO A 49 -12.83 -2.92 14.57
CA PRO A 49 -11.56 -2.91 13.82
C PRO A 49 -11.05 -1.50 13.49
N HIS A 50 -9.72 -1.32 13.51
CA HIS A 50 -9.09 -0.05 13.13
C HIS A 50 -8.96 0.02 11.61
N LEU A 51 -9.46 1.10 11.00
CA LEU A 51 -9.62 1.18 9.55
C LEU A 51 -8.67 2.21 8.93
N VAL A 52 -7.94 1.78 7.90
CA VAL A 52 -7.23 2.67 6.99
C VAL A 52 -7.86 2.56 5.61
N ASN A 53 -8.51 3.64 5.18
CA ASN A 53 -9.20 3.72 3.90
C ASN A 53 -8.33 4.42 2.87
N VAL A 54 -8.18 3.83 1.68
CA VAL A 54 -7.41 4.36 0.55
C VAL A 54 -8.36 4.50 -0.63
N GLN A 55 -8.65 5.74 -1.01
CA GLN A 55 -9.50 6.02 -2.17
C GLN A 55 -8.70 6.53 -3.37
N PHE A 56 -9.05 6.05 -4.55
CA PHE A 56 -8.43 6.39 -5.81
C PHE A 56 -9.38 7.20 -6.69
N ARG A 57 -8.87 8.27 -7.32
CA ARG A 57 -9.65 9.12 -8.24
C ARG A 57 -10.13 8.37 -9.49
N ARG A 58 -9.44 7.29 -9.87
CA ARG A 58 -9.75 6.45 -11.02
C ARG A 58 -9.63 5.00 -10.62
N LYS A 59 -10.36 4.10 -11.31
CA LYS A 59 -10.27 2.66 -11.09
C LYS A 59 -8.85 2.18 -11.37
N THR A 60 -8.10 1.92 -10.29
CA THR A 60 -6.65 1.68 -10.31
C THR A 60 -6.38 0.19 -10.17
N ILE A 61 -5.39 -0.30 -10.91
CA ILE A 61 -4.95 -1.70 -10.82
C ILE A 61 -3.94 -1.79 -9.68
N ILE A 62 -4.13 -2.77 -8.80
CA ILE A 62 -3.33 -2.92 -7.59
C ILE A 62 -2.71 -4.30 -7.59
N GLN A 63 -1.40 -4.33 -7.40
CA GLN A 63 -0.61 -5.56 -7.35
C GLN A 63 -0.50 -6.09 -5.93
N ASP A 64 -0.16 -5.22 -4.99
CA ASP A 64 0.02 -5.58 -3.59
C ASP A 64 -0.02 -4.36 -2.66
N ILE A 65 -0.21 -4.64 -1.37
CA ILE A 65 -0.02 -3.71 -0.27
C ILE A 65 1.24 -4.14 0.50
N CYS A 66 2.08 -3.18 0.86
CA CYS A 66 3.19 -3.42 1.77
C CYS A 66 2.98 -2.63 3.06
N LEU A 67 3.06 -3.31 4.19
CA LEU A 67 2.96 -2.74 5.53
C LEU A 67 4.34 -2.82 6.19
N TYR A 68 4.80 -1.77 6.85
CA TYR A 68 5.98 -1.86 7.72
C TYR A 68 5.53 -2.05 9.16
N THR A 69 5.99 -3.12 9.80
CA THR A 69 5.68 -3.46 11.19
C THR A 69 6.96 -3.73 11.96
N ASN A 70 6.96 -3.47 13.27
CA ASN A 70 8.10 -3.81 14.12
C ASN A 70 7.61 -4.29 15.48
N TYR A 71 7.38 -5.61 15.61
CA TYR A 71 6.90 -6.20 16.86
C TYR A 71 7.77 -5.86 18.07
N LYS A 72 9.09 -5.78 17.89
CA LYS A 72 10.02 -5.46 18.98
C LYS A 72 9.87 -4.03 19.49
N ALA A 73 9.42 -3.11 18.65
CA ALA A 73 9.24 -1.70 19.01
C ALA A 73 7.80 -1.39 19.43
N ASP A 74 6.83 -2.10 18.86
CA ASP A 74 5.40 -1.81 19.03
C ASP A 74 4.69 -2.76 20.01
N GLU A 75 5.26 -3.94 20.29
CA GLU A 75 4.70 -4.93 21.22
C GLU A 75 3.19 -5.17 20.98
N SER A 76 2.34 -4.84 21.96
CA SER A 76 0.88 -4.95 21.90
C SER A 76 0.21 -4.06 20.83
N TYR A 77 0.86 -3.00 20.35
CA TYR A 77 0.34 -2.16 19.27
C TYR A 77 0.51 -2.80 17.87
N THR A 78 1.21 -3.93 17.77
CA THR A 78 1.48 -4.60 16.49
C THR A 78 0.24 -5.37 16.01
N PRO A 79 -0.30 -5.08 14.81
CA PRO A 79 -1.36 -5.90 14.21
C PRO A 79 -0.97 -7.38 14.18
N ASN A 80 -1.87 -8.27 14.60
CA ASN A 80 -1.70 -9.72 14.39
C ASN A 80 -2.66 -10.28 13.36
N ARG A 81 -3.78 -9.58 13.07
CA ARG A 81 -4.76 -10.02 12.09
C ARG A 81 -5.30 -8.83 11.32
N ILE A 82 -5.13 -8.87 10.00
CA ILE A 82 -5.51 -7.79 9.09
C ILE A 82 -6.42 -8.35 8.00
N SER A 83 -7.50 -7.64 7.70
CA SER A 83 -8.37 -7.89 6.55
C SER A 83 -8.17 -6.79 5.52
N ILE A 84 -7.94 -7.19 4.26
CA ILE A 84 -7.87 -6.28 3.11
C ILE A 84 -9.17 -6.41 2.33
N ARG A 85 -9.83 -5.27 2.14
CA ARG A 85 -11.11 -5.16 1.44
C ARG A 85 -11.00 -4.21 0.26
N ALA A 86 -11.80 -4.44 -0.77
CA ALA A 86 -11.88 -3.55 -1.93
C ALA A 86 -13.31 -3.37 -2.42
N GLY A 87 -13.60 -2.21 -3.01
CA GLY A 87 -14.92 -1.85 -3.51
C GLY A 87 -14.90 -0.57 -4.34
N ASN A 88 -16.07 -0.12 -4.79
CA ASN A 88 -16.20 1.18 -5.45
C ASN A 88 -16.39 2.32 -4.45
N ASN A 89 -16.97 2.05 -3.27
CA ASN A 89 -17.22 2.98 -2.18
C ASN A 89 -17.26 2.24 -0.83
N PHE A 90 -17.69 2.92 0.25
CA PHE A 90 -17.71 2.33 1.60
C PHE A 90 -18.78 1.24 1.80
N HIS A 91 -19.81 1.20 0.97
CA HIS A 91 -20.97 0.31 1.14
C HIS A 91 -20.85 -1.01 0.36
N ASP A 92 -19.88 -1.12 -0.55
CA ASP A 92 -19.68 -2.30 -1.40
C ASP A 92 -18.30 -2.94 -1.23
N LEU A 93 -17.66 -2.71 -0.08
CA LEU A 93 -16.39 -3.33 0.26
C LEU A 93 -16.56 -4.84 0.43
N VAL A 94 -15.77 -5.61 -0.32
CA VAL A 94 -15.67 -7.07 -0.21
C VAL A 94 -14.29 -7.43 0.32
N GLU A 95 -14.23 -8.37 1.27
CA GLU A 95 -12.97 -8.93 1.75
C GLU A 95 -12.28 -9.74 0.66
N LEU A 96 -11.03 -9.39 0.39
CA LEU A 96 -10.20 -10.06 -0.60
C LEU A 96 -9.24 -11.04 0.05
N GLU A 97 -8.63 -10.63 1.17
CA GLU A 97 -7.57 -11.39 1.83
C GLU A 97 -7.58 -11.09 3.33
N GLN A 98 -7.38 -12.12 4.15
CA GLN A 98 -7.13 -11.98 5.57
C GLN A 98 -5.75 -12.57 5.90
N VAL A 99 -4.90 -11.76 6.53
CA VAL A 99 -3.52 -12.12 6.85
C VAL A 99 -3.32 -12.17 8.36
N GLU A 100 -2.70 -13.25 8.82
CA GLU A 100 -2.19 -13.36 10.19
C GLU A 100 -0.70 -13.05 10.23
N LEU A 101 -0.29 -12.23 11.19
CA LEU A 101 1.09 -11.80 11.39
C LEU A 101 1.57 -12.32 12.73
N ILE A 102 2.71 -13.01 12.74
CA ILE A 102 3.34 -13.58 13.93
C ILE A 102 4.63 -12.81 14.19
N GLU A 103 4.60 -11.93 15.20
CA GLU A 103 5.74 -11.11 15.63
C GLU A 103 6.53 -10.46 14.46
N PRO A 104 5.84 -9.79 13.50
CA PRO A 104 6.46 -9.37 12.25
C PRO A 104 7.46 -8.23 12.46
N VAL A 105 8.60 -8.29 11.74
CA VAL A 105 9.63 -7.24 11.73
C VAL A 105 10.01 -6.91 10.29
N GLY A 106 9.85 -5.65 9.90
CA GLY A 106 10.17 -5.14 8.57
C GLY A 106 8.96 -5.01 7.65
N TRP A 107 9.20 -5.11 6.35
CA TRP A 107 8.15 -5.00 5.32
C TRP A 107 7.41 -6.33 5.15
N VAL A 108 6.11 -6.32 5.43
CA VAL A 108 5.16 -7.38 5.10
C VAL A 108 4.50 -7.05 3.77
N ARG A 109 4.57 -7.96 2.81
CA ARG A 109 3.95 -7.82 1.48
C ARG A 109 2.70 -8.69 1.39
N ILE A 110 1.56 -8.07 1.10
CA ILE A 110 0.26 -8.73 0.94
C ILE A 110 -0.13 -8.63 -0.55
N PRO A 111 0.05 -9.71 -1.34
CA PRO A 111 -0.36 -9.74 -2.74
C PRO A 111 -1.88 -9.65 -2.85
N LEU A 112 -2.38 -8.85 -3.80
CA LEU A 112 -3.81 -8.72 -4.05
C LEU A 112 -4.13 -9.28 -5.43
N LYS A 113 -4.87 -10.39 -5.44
CA LYS A 113 -5.29 -11.08 -6.64
C LYS A 113 -6.79 -11.37 -6.61
N ASP A 114 -7.39 -11.45 -7.79
CA ASP A 114 -8.76 -11.92 -7.96
C ASP A 114 -8.82 -13.46 -8.07
N SER A 115 -10.03 -14.00 -8.24
CA SER A 115 -10.27 -15.44 -8.40
C SER A 115 -9.59 -16.09 -9.62
N ASN A 116 -9.11 -15.27 -10.57
CA ASN A 116 -8.40 -15.72 -11.76
C ASN A 116 -6.89 -15.47 -11.67
N ASP A 117 -6.36 -15.24 -10.45
CA ASP A 117 -4.95 -14.94 -10.18
C ASP A 117 -4.45 -13.62 -10.83
N LYS A 118 -5.36 -12.70 -11.20
CA LYS A 118 -5.03 -11.40 -11.81
C LYS A 118 -5.02 -10.29 -10.76
N HIS A 119 -4.26 -9.23 -11.04
CA HIS A 119 -4.27 -8.02 -10.22
C HIS A 119 -5.68 -7.40 -10.14
N ILE A 120 -6.08 -7.02 -8.92
CA ILE A 120 -7.39 -6.41 -8.70
C ILE A 120 -7.44 -5.01 -9.31
N ARG A 121 -8.65 -4.57 -9.70
CA ARG A 121 -8.88 -3.21 -10.17
C ARG A 121 -10.02 -2.57 -9.39
N THR A 122 -9.72 -1.54 -8.61
CA THR A 122 -10.65 -0.98 -7.62
C THR A 122 -10.60 0.56 -7.53
N PHE A 123 -11.65 1.18 -6.99
CA PHE A 123 -11.62 2.60 -6.61
C PHE A 123 -11.25 2.79 -5.14
N MET A 124 -11.45 1.78 -4.31
CA MET A 124 -11.20 1.87 -2.88
C MET A 124 -10.57 0.59 -2.35
N ILE A 125 -9.63 0.75 -1.45
CA ILE A 125 -9.07 -0.29 -0.59
C ILE A 125 -9.34 0.11 0.86
N GLN A 126 -9.71 -0.84 1.70
CA GLN A 126 -9.76 -0.68 3.15
C GLN A 126 -8.88 -1.74 3.79
N LEU A 127 -7.90 -1.30 4.57
CA LEU A 127 -7.15 -2.15 5.49
C LEU A 127 -7.86 -2.08 6.84
N ALA A 128 -8.29 -3.22 7.35
CA ALA A 128 -8.95 -3.37 8.64
C ALA A 128 -8.06 -4.18 9.58
N VAL A 129 -7.51 -3.56 10.61
CA VAL A 129 -6.83 -4.26 11.69
C VAL A 129 -7.89 -4.85 12.60
N LEU A 130 -8.05 -6.17 12.54
CA LEU A 130 -9.09 -6.91 13.27
C LEU A 130 -8.67 -7.19 14.71
N SER A 131 -7.37 -7.36 14.96
CA SER A 131 -6.80 -7.56 16.29
C SER A 131 -5.29 -7.28 16.29
N ASN A 132 -4.75 -7.03 17.47
CA ASN A 132 -3.33 -6.85 17.72
C ASN A 132 -2.75 -7.98 18.57
N HIS A 133 -1.42 -8.05 18.63
CA HIS A 133 -0.72 -8.93 19.56
C HIS A 133 -1.08 -8.57 21.01
N GLN A 134 -1.00 -9.58 21.91
CA GLN A 134 -1.21 -9.40 23.35
C GLN A 134 -2.56 -8.74 23.71
N ASN A 135 -3.57 -8.85 22.83
CA ASN A 135 -4.86 -8.17 22.94
C ASN A 135 -4.75 -6.63 23.07
N GLY A 136 -3.74 -6.03 22.43
CA GLY A 136 -3.57 -4.58 22.43
C GLY A 136 -4.78 -3.86 21.85
N ARG A 137 -5.19 -2.79 22.52
CA ARG A 137 -6.39 -2.01 22.19
C ARG A 137 -6.20 -1.23 20.88
N ASP A 138 -5.13 -0.44 20.82
CA ASP A 138 -4.80 0.43 19.69
C ASP A 138 -3.69 -0.19 18.83
N THR A 139 -3.55 0.28 17.59
CA THR A 139 -2.58 -0.22 16.63
C THR A 139 -1.60 0.86 16.20
N HIS A 140 -0.34 0.48 16.01
CA HIS A 140 0.66 1.28 15.32
C HIS A 140 0.81 0.79 13.89
N ILE A 141 0.66 1.72 12.95
CA ILE A 141 1.08 1.49 11.58
C ILE A 141 2.16 2.51 11.25
N ARG A 142 3.38 2.02 11.11
CA ARG A 142 4.53 2.84 10.75
C ARG A 142 4.42 3.31 9.32
N ARG A 143 4.22 2.40 8.35
CA ARG A 143 4.05 2.76 6.94
C ARG A 143 3.17 1.83 6.13
N ILE A 144 2.55 2.40 5.10
CA ILE A 144 1.80 1.65 4.08
C ILE A 144 2.24 2.09 2.68
N LYS A 145 2.49 1.11 1.81
CA LYS A 145 2.68 1.32 0.37
C LYS A 145 1.66 0.50 -0.40
N VAL A 146 0.86 1.16 -1.25
CA VAL A 146 0.00 0.47 -2.21
C VAL A 146 0.67 0.53 -3.57
N ARG A 147 0.94 -0.63 -4.18
CA ARG A 147 1.67 -0.70 -5.45
C ARG A 147 0.74 -1.12 -6.58
N SER A 148 0.87 -0.41 -7.70
CA SER A 148 0.28 -0.78 -8.99
C SER A 148 1.36 -1.49 -9.83
N PRO A 149 1.00 -2.49 -10.64
CA PRO A 149 1.94 -3.07 -11.59
C PRO A 149 2.43 -2.00 -12.58
N VAL A 150 3.70 -2.08 -12.98
CA VAL A 150 4.21 -1.21 -14.03
C VAL A 150 3.57 -1.62 -15.35
N MET A 151 2.60 -0.85 -15.82
CA MET A 151 2.07 -1.01 -17.17
C MET A 151 3.05 -0.38 -18.16
N ASP A 152 3.53 -1.17 -19.10
CA ASP A 152 4.30 -0.67 -20.23
C ASP A 152 3.34 0.09 -21.15
N THR A 153 3.26 1.40 -20.99
CA THR A 153 2.33 2.28 -21.73
C THR A 153 2.88 2.70 -23.09
N SER A 154 3.78 1.91 -23.68
CA SER A 154 4.25 2.18 -25.03
C SER A 154 3.07 2.03 -26.00
N ILE A 155 2.56 3.16 -26.50
CA ILE A 155 1.42 3.25 -27.46
C ILE A 155 1.77 2.56 -28.79
N HIS A 156 3.06 2.39 -29.05
CA HIS A 156 3.57 1.47 -30.05
C HIS A 156 4.08 0.23 -29.31
N PRO A 157 3.91 -1.00 -29.84
CA PRO A 157 4.76 -2.11 -29.46
C PRO A 157 6.19 -1.76 -29.88
N ALA A 158 6.85 -0.88 -29.13
CA ALA A 158 8.26 -0.62 -29.28
C ALA A 158 8.93 -1.96 -28.95
N PRO A 159 9.84 -2.45 -29.81
CA PRO A 159 10.61 -3.63 -29.46
C PRO A 159 11.22 -3.42 -28.09
N LYS A 160 11.11 -4.42 -27.20
CA LYS A 160 11.82 -4.39 -25.92
C LYS A 160 13.31 -4.49 -26.19
N PHE A 161 13.93 -3.36 -26.45
CA PHE A 161 15.36 -3.27 -26.71
C PHE A 161 16.10 -3.52 -25.40
N THR A 162 16.87 -4.59 -25.35
CA THR A 162 17.67 -4.98 -24.17
C THR A 162 19.00 -4.24 -24.09
N SER A 163 19.49 -3.68 -25.21
CA SER A 163 20.74 -2.92 -25.25
C SER A 163 20.52 -1.43 -25.03
N SER A 164 21.46 -0.80 -24.31
CA SER A 164 21.45 0.64 -24.02
C SER A 164 21.51 1.50 -25.29
N GLU A 165 22.21 1.02 -26.32
CA GLU A 165 22.31 1.70 -27.62
C GLU A 165 20.98 1.77 -28.36
N MET A 166 20.09 0.80 -28.16
CA MET A 166 18.83 0.74 -28.90
C MET A 166 17.67 1.43 -28.17
N MET A 167 17.80 1.67 -26.85
CA MET A 167 16.83 2.45 -26.07
C MET A 167 16.66 3.90 -26.56
N GLN A 168 17.69 4.48 -27.22
CA GLN A 168 17.62 5.85 -27.75
C GLN A 168 16.56 6.02 -28.86
N TYR A 169 16.18 4.93 -29.54
CA TYR A 169 15.18 4.92 -30.61
C TYR A 169 13.76 4.63 -30.12
N ALA A 170 13.56 4.37 -28.83
CA ALA A 170 12.26 3.99 -28.28
C ALA A 170 11.28 5.17 -28.12
N TYR A 171 11.74 6.42 -28.26
CA TYR A 171 10.92 7.63 -28.14
C TYR A 171 11.17 8.56 -29.33
N PHE A 172 10.16 8.78 -30.16
CA PHE A 172 10.20 9.83 -31.19
C PHE A 172 9.96 11.19 -30.53
N LYS A 173 10.73 12.20 -30.96
CA LYS A 173 10.68 13.58 -30.46
C LYS A 173 9.49 14.35 -31.03
#